data_AF-A0AAF0PVX3-F1
#
_entry.id   AF-A0AAF0PVX3-F1
#
_cell.length_a   1.000
_cell.length_b   1.000
_cell.length_c   1.000
_cell.angle_alpha   90.00
_cell.angle_beta   90.00
_cell.angle_gamma   90.00
#
_symmetry.space_group_name_H-M   'P 1'
#
loop_
_entity.id
_entity.type
_entity.pdbx_description
1 polymer ?
#
loop_
_entity_poly.entity_id
_entity_poly.type
_entity_poly.pdbx_seq_one_letter_code
_entity_poly.pdbx_strand_id
1 'polypeptide(L)'
;MDSSRITLRPYKSTDADDVLSWASDDRITRSTHFSTLTSKEDALNFIDKSSIPWRRSICIDDRSIGMVVARPGSGDDRCRAEIGYVLGVEYWGQGITPVAVKMAIPLILDEFPEIVRLQALSNAEHKASHRVLEKAGFIKDGDDRVTQTIRWNTLTSKEEALTFIKDVCIPHPWRRSICIDDRSIGFVSVFPGSGDDRSRSDVGYAVAFEYWGQGIGTEVLKMTIPQVYSEFPEVIRLQALVDVENKASQRVLEKVGFIKEGKLRKYGYHKGKLVDLFMYSLLSTESIY
;
A
#
# COMPACT_ATOMS: atom_id res chain seq x y z
N MET A 1 -18.18 -21.96 -5.73
CA MET A 1 -19.52 -21.48 -5.37
C MET A 1 -20.14 -20.88 -6.62
N ASP A 2 -21.41 -21.17 -6.90
CA ASP A 2 -22.11 -20.54 -8.01
C ASP A 2 -22.41 -19.08 -7.65
N SER A 3 -21.79 -18.15 -8.38
CA SER A 3 -21.97 -16.71 -8.16
C SER A 3 -23.37 -16.22 -8.52
N SER A 4 -24.16 -17.00 -9.26
CA SER A 4 -25.53 -16.64 -9.66
C SER A 4 -26.49 -16.50 -8.47
N ARG A 5 -26.15 -17.12 -7.32
CA ARG A 5 -26.94 -17.08 -6.09
C ARG A 5 -26.69 -15.85 -5.23
N ILE A 6 -25.63 -15.09 -5.53
CA ILE A 6 -25.24 -13.90 -4.76
C ILE A 6 -25.96 -12.69 -5.33
N THR A 7 -26.69 -11.95 -4.49
CA THR A 7 -27.39 -10.73 -4.89
C THR A 7 -27.07 -9.56 -3.95
N LEU A 8 -27.18 -8.34 -4.47
CA LEU A 8 -27.15 -7.11 -3.68
C LEU A 8 -28.52 -6.45 -3.74
N ARG A 9 -29.13 -6.14 -2.59
CA ARG A 9 -30.42 -5.45 -2.53
C ARG A 9 -30.55 -4.56 -1.30
N PRO A 10 -31.48 -3.58 -1.30
CA PRO A 10 -31.86 -2.89 -0.06
C PRO A 10 -32.32 -3.88 1.02
N TYR A 11 -32.17 -3.47 2.28
CA TYR A 11 -32.67 -4.24 3.42
C TYR A 11 -34.20 -4.24 3.45
N LYS A 12 -34.76 -5.35 3.95
CA LYS A 12 -36.18 -5.52 4.27
C LYS A 12 -36.30 -5.72 5.79
N SER A 13 -37.41 -5.32 6.40
CA SER A 13 -37.65 -5.57 7.84
C SER A 13 -37.60 -7.06 8.20
N THR A 14 -37.95 -7.94 7.25
CA THR A 14 -37.85 -9.40 7.39
C THR A 14 -36.40 -9.90 7.48
N ASP A 15 -35.40 -9.09 7.13
CA ASP A 15 -33.98 -9.45 7.29
C ASP A 15 -33.53 -9.37 8.76
N ALA A 16 -34.36 -8.92 9.70
CA ALA A 16 -33.94 -8.66 11.08
C ALA A 16 -33.33 -9.90 11.78
N ASP A 17 -33.90 -11.09 11.57
CA ASP A 17 -33.39 -12.32 12.17
C ASP A 17 -32.03 -12.72 11.56
N ASP A 18 -31.89 -12.60 10.23
CA ASP A 18 -30.65 -12.83 9.50
C ASP A 18 -29.58 -11.79 9.87
N VAL A 19 -29.94 -10.52 10.00
CA VAL A 19 -29.04 -9.43 10.44
C VAL A 19 -28.55 -9.68 11.85
N LEU A 20 -29.45 -10.04 12.77
CA LEU A 20 -29.08 -10.40 14.13
C LEU A 20 -28.11 -11.60 14.16
N SER A 21 -28.28 -12.58 13.26
CA SER A 21 -27.45 -13.78 13.25
C SER A 21 -25.97 -13.50 12.97
N TRP A 22 -25.65 -12.57 12.05
CA TRP A 22 -24.27 -12.19 11.80
C TRP A 22 -23.80 -11.01 12.65
N ALA A 23 -24.64 -9.99 12.88
CA ALA A 23 -24.25 -8.77 13.60
C ALA A 23 -24.16 -8.92 15.13
N SER A 24 -24.55 -10.08 15.68
CA SER A 24 -24.33 -10.46 17.09
C SER A 24 -22.95 -11.08 17.34
N ASP A 25 -22.15 -11.33 16.29
CA ASP A 25 -20.80 -11.87 16.41
C ASP A 25 -19.74 -10.75 16.54
N ASP A 26 -19.12 -10.63 17.71
CA ASP A 26 -18.08 -9.63 18.00
C ASP A 26 -16.90 -9.69 17.02
N ARG A 27 -16.61 -10.87 16.44
CA ARG A 27 -15.52 -11.02 15.45
C ARG A 27 -15.76 -10.14 14.22
N ILE A 28 -17.03 -9.85 13.92
CA ILE A 28 -17.45 -8.96 12.84
C ILE A 28 -17.42 -7.50 13.33
N THR A 29 -18.18 -7.19 14.38
CA THR A 29 -18.45 -5.81 14.81
C THR A 29 -17.24 -5.09 15.37
N ARG A 30 -16.27 -5.79 15.97
CA ARG A 30 -15.00 -5.21 16.45
C ARG A 30 -14.19 -4.45 15.40
N SER A 31 -14.47 -4.70 14.12
CA SER A 31 -13.82 -4.06 12.97
C SER A 31 -14.70 -3.02 12.28
N THR A 32 -15.80 -2.62 12.91
CA THR A 32 -16.83 -1.76 12.34
C THR A 32 -17.14 -0.56 13.24
N HIS A 33 -17.99 0.35 12.75
CA HIS A 33 -18.45 1.52 13.50
C HIS A 33 -19.78 1.31 14.24
N PHE A 34 -20.32 0.08 14.27
CA PHE A 34 -21.56 -0.23 14.99
C PHE A 34 -21.32 -1.33 16.04
N SER A 35 -22.10 -1.28 17.12
CA SER A 35 -22.00 -2.21 18.23
C SER A 35 -22.62 -3.57 17.90
N THR A 36 -22.14 -4.62 18.56
CA THR A 36 -22.74 -5.96 18.52
C THR A 36 -24.23 -5.89 18.88
N LEU A 37 -25.07 -6.40 17.99
CA LEU A 37 -26.52 -6.39 18.19
C LEU A 37 -26.91 -7.51 19.16
N THR A 38 -27.85 -7.23 20.07
CA THR A 38 -28.22 -8.18 21.13
C THR A 38 -29.68 -8.62 21.06
N SER A 39 -30.50 -7.90 20.29
CA SER A 39 -31.93 -8.19 20.14
C SER A 39 -32.42 -7.99 18.71
N LYS A 40 -33.59 -8.56 18.40
CA LYS A 40 -34.28 -8.32 17.12
C LYS A 40 -34.67 -6.86 16.94
N GLU A 41 -34.99 -6.16 18.03
CA GLU A 41 -35.27 -4.73 18.01
C GLU A 41 -34.03 -3.93 17.60
N ASP A 42 -32.83 -4.31 18.08
CA ASP A 42 -31.58 -3.70 17.63
C ASP A 42 -31.35 -3.91 16.13
N ALA A 43 -31.64 -5.11 15.62
CA ALA A 43 -31.54 -5.42 14.19
C ALA A 43 -32.51 -4.60 13.33
N LEU A 44 -33.76 -4.45 13.77
CA LEU A 44 -34.74 -3.57 13.12
C LEU A 44 -34.26 -2.12 13.12
N ASN A 45 -33.80 -1.61 14.27
CA ASN A 45 -33.22 -0.27 14.37
C ASN A 45 -32.01 -0.08 13.44
N PHE A 46 -31.14 -1.08 13.34
CA PHE A 46 -29.97 -1.06 12.46
C PHE A 46 -30.33 -1.04 10.97
N ILE A 47 -31.44 -1.70 10.59
CA ILE A 47 -32.00 -1.67 9.25
C ILE A 47 -32.60 -0.29 8.96
N ASP A 48 -33.43 0.23 9.87
CA ASP A 48 -34.28 1.40 9.62
C ASP A 48 -33.56 2.74 9.79
N LYS A 49 -32.60 2.85 10.72
CA LYS A 49 -31.99 4.12 11.14
C LYS A 49 -30.63 4.41 10.52
N SER A 50 -30.35 3.85 9.34
CA SER A 50 -29.06 4.05 8.68
C SER A 50 -28.95 5.42 8.02
N SER A 51 -27.90 6.18 8.35
CA SER A 51 -27.55 7.44 7.68
C SER A 51 -26.56 7.26 6.53
N ILE A 52 -26.22 6.01 6.18
CA ILE A 52 -25.24 5.71 5.12
C ILE A 52 -25.92 5.91 3.77
N PRO A 53 -25.41 6.81 2.89
CA PRO A 53 -26.08 7.15 1.63
C PRO A 53 -26.30 5.96 0.70
N TRP A 54 -25.33 5.05 0.64
CA TRP A 54 -25.44 3.84 -0.16
C TRP A 54 -25.13 2.60 0.64
N ARG A 55 -26.10 1.69 0.70
CA ARG A 55 -26.02 0.47 1.48
C ARG A 55 -26.87 -0.63 0.84
N ARG A 56 -26.31 -1.84 0.76
CA ARG A 56 -27.01 -3.04 0.29
C ARG A 56 -26.69 -4.23 1.21
N SER A 57 -27.69 -5.07 1.42
CA SER A 57 -27.50 -6.41 1.98
C SER A 57 -26.80 -7.29 0.94
N ILE A 58 -25.81 -8.05 1.40
CA ILE A 58 -25.24 -9.15 0.63
C ILE A 58 -26.11 -10.36 0.91
N CYS A 59 -26.71 -10.96 -0.12
CA CYS A 59 -27.61 -12.09 0.06
C CYS A 59 -27.18 -13.34 -0.69
N ILE A 60 -27.54 -14.51 -0.14
CA ILE A 60 -27.56 -15.80 -0.84
C ILE A 60 -28.98 -16.33 -0.79
N ASP A 61 -29.57 -16.63 -1.94
CA ASP A 61 -30.96 -17.11 -2.06
C ASP A 61 -31.95 -16.27 -1.22
N ASP A 62 -31.85 -14.94 -1.35
CA ASP A 62 -32.62 -13.91 -0.62
C ASP A 62 -32.37 -13.82 0.91
N ARG A 63 -31.49 -14.65 1.49
CA ARG A 63 -31.08 -14.52 2.91
C ARG A 63 -29.96 -13.51 3.11
N SER A 64 -30.08 -12.63 4.10
CA SER A 64 -29.13 -11.56 4.39
C SER A 64 -27.91 -12.08 5.16
N ILE A 65 -26.73 -12.08 4.55
CA ILE A 65 -25.52 -12.69 5.13
C ILE A 65 -24.41 -11.69 5.42
N GLY A 66 -24.65 -10.42 5.13
CA GLY A 66 -23.65 -9.37 5.29
C GLY A 66 -24.12 -8.06 4.67
N MET A 67 -23.15 -7.17 4.45
CA MET A 67 -23.41 -5.81 4.02
C MET A 67 -22.28 -5.28 3.16
N VAL A 68 -22.63 -4.48 2.16
CA VAL A 68 -21.71 -3.58 1.46
C VAL A 68 -22.25 -2.15 1.55
N VAL A 69 -21.36 -1.20 1.78
CA VAL A 69 -21.68 0.23 1.93
C VAL A 69 -20.75 1.06 1.08
N ALA A 70 -21.23 2.21 0.62
CA ALA A 70 -20.42 3.24 0.02
C ALA A 70 -20.76 4.60 0.65
N ARG A 71 -19.73 5.39 0.92
CA ARG A 71 -19.84 6.75 1.44
C ARG A 71 -19.21 7.72 0.44
N PRO A 72 -20.02 8.38 -0.40
CA PRO A 72 -19.54 9.47 -1.23
C PRO A 72 -18.96 10.60 -0.38
N GLY A 73 -17.88 11.21 -0.86
CA GLY A 73 -17.31 12.43 -0.28
C GLY A 73 -18.25 13.62 -0.48
N SER A 74 -17.99 14.71 0.24
CA SER A 74 -18.77 15.96 0.15
C SER A 74 -17.88 17.13 -0.28
N GLY A 75 -18.50 18.20 -0.78
CA GLY A 75 -17.78 19.40 -1.20
C GLY A 75 -16.76 19.12 -2.31
N ASP A 76 -15.49 19.39 -2.02
CA ASP A 76 -14.37 19.17 -2.94
C ASP A 76 -13.97 17.69 -3.08
N ASP A 77 -14.35 16.85 -2.12
CA ASP A 77 -14.09 15.39 -2.14
C ASP A 77 -15.21 14.59 -2.80
N ARG A 78 -16.24 15.24 -3.38
CA ARG A 78 -17.39 14.58 -4.02
C ARG A 78 -17.02 13.61 -5.15
N CYS A 79 -15.82 13.75 -5.71
CA CYS A 79 -15.32 12.86 -6.77
C CYS A 79 -14.81 11.51 -6.24
N ARG A 80 -14.83 11.29 -4.92
CA ARG A 80 -14.34 10.08 -4.26
C ARG A 80 -15.46 9.43 -3.45
N ALA A 81 -15.36 8.11 -3.25
CA ALA A 81 -16.17 7.41 -2.25
C ALA A 81 -15.37 6.31 -1.55
N GLU A 82 -15.68 6.10 -0.28
CA GLU A 82 -15.16 4.97 0.48
C GLU A 82 -16.14 3.79 0.42
N ILE A 83 -15.66 2.61 0.03
CA ILE A 83 -16.40 1.35 0.10
C ILE A 83 -16.01 0.57 1.36
N GLY A 84 -17.01 0.00 2.04
CA GLY A 84 -16.83 -0.89 3.18
C GLY A 84 -17.72 -2.12 3.06
N TYR A 85 -17.35 -3.21 3.71
CA TYR A 85 -18.14 -4.44 3.70
C TYR A 85 -17.93 -5.27 4.97
N VAL A 86 -18.94 -6.08 5.30
CA VAL A 86 -18.89 -7.12 6.32
C VAL A 86 -19.64 -8.36 5.84
N LEU A 87 -19.24 -9.52 6.34
CA LEU A 87 -19.86 -10.80 5.99
C LEU A 87 -19.92 -11.67 7.25
N GLY A 88 -21.00 -12.44 7.43
CA GLY A 88 -21.13 -13.44 8.48
C GLY A 88 -19.93 -14.41 8.52
N VAL A 89 -19.45 -14.76 9.71
CA VAL A 89 -18.23 -15.56 9.90
C VAL A 89 -18.31 -16.91 9.19
N GLU A 90 -19.49 -17.53 9.16
CA GLU A 90 -19.74 -18.80 8.48
C GLU A 90 -19.50 -18.75 6.96
N TYR A 91 -19.53 -17.56 6.37
CA TYR A 91 -19.34 -17.32 4.93
C TYR A 91 -17.92 -16.88 4.56
N TRP A 92 -17.01 -16.73 5.54
CA TRP A 92 -15.64 -16.30 5.29
C TRP A 92 -14.85 -17.33 4.47
N GLY A 93 -13.91 -16.85 3.65
CA GLY A 93 -13.05 -17.70 2.84
C GLY A 93 -13.72 -18.36 1.63
N GLN A 94 -15.03 -18.19 1.44
CA GLN A 94 -15.78 -18.82 0.35
C GLN A 94 -15.78 -18.02 -0.96
N GLY A 95 -15.15 -16.84 -1.00
CA GLY A 95 -15.09 -15.98 -2.18
C GLY A 95 -16.33 -15.13 -2.45
N ILE A 96 -17.26 -15.05 -1.49
CA ILE A 96 -18.51 -14.27 -1.60
C ILE A 96 -18.23 -12.76 -1.63
N THR A 97 -17.44 -12.25 -0.67
CA THR A 97 -17.19 -10.80 -0.56
C THR A 97 -16.56 -10.19 -1.82
N PRO A 98 -15.54 -10.79 -2.46
CA PRO A 98 -15.01 -10.27 -3.72
C PRO A 98 -16.07 -10.13 -4.82
N VAL A 99 -16.97 -11.12 -4.94
CA VAL A 99 -18.07 -11.08 -5.90
C VAL A 99 -19.03 -9.95 -5.55
N ALA A 100 -19.45 -9.87 -4.28
CA ALA A 100 -20.35 -8.82 -3.80
C ALA A 100 -19.77 -7.41 -3.99
N VAL A 101 -18.49 -7.19 -3.65
CA VAL A 101 -17.82 -5.90 -3.87
C VAL A 101 -17.75 -5.57 -5.36
N LYS A 102 -17.38 -6.54 -6.21
CA LYS A 102 -17.35 -6.34 -7.66
C LYS A 102 -18.72 -6.00 -8.26
N MET A 103 -19.80 -6.60 -7.74
CA MET A 103 -21.17 -6.26 -8.11
C MET A 103 -21.59 -4.87 -7.62
N ALA A 104 -21.09 -4.42 -6.47
CA ALA A 104 -21.41 -3.11 -5.90
C ALA A 104 -20.82 -1.96 -6.71
N ILE A 105 -19.61 -2.12 -7.28
CA ILE A 105 -18.90 -1.07 -8.03
C ILE A 105 -19.78 -0.39 -9.09
N PRO A 106 -20.34 -1.09 -10.11
CA PRO A 106 -21.14 -0.43 -11.13
C PRO A 106 -22.41 0.21 -10.54
N LEU A 107 -23.06 -0.44 -9.56
CA LEU A 107 -24.26 0.12 -8.92
C LEU A 107 -23.97 1.45 -8.19
N ILE A 108 -22.80 1.56 -7.55
CA ILE A 108 -22.37 2.80 -6.88
C ILE A 108 -22.08 3.88 -7.92
N LEU A 109 -21.35 3.55 -8.98
CA LEU A 109 -20.97 4.53 -10.02
C LEU A 109 -22.16 5.00 -10.85
N ASP A 110 -23.17 4.15 -11.05
CA ASP A 110 -24.42 4.51 -11.73
C ASP A 110 -25.28 5.46 -10.86
N GLU A 111 -25.29 5.25 -9.54
CA GLU A 111 -26.08 6.05 -8.59
C GLU A 111 -25.41 7.39 -8.23
N PHE A 112 -24.07 7.43 -8.30
CA PHE A 112 -23.24 8.62 -8.02
C PHE A 112 -22.22 8.85 -9.16
N PRO A 113 -22.68 9.40 -10.30
CA PRO A 113 -21.86 9.56 -11.51
C PRO A 113 -20.69 10.53 -11.33
N GLU A 114 -20.69 11.36 -10.30
CA GLU A 114 -19.58 12.25 -9.93
C GLU A 114 -18.37 11.49 -9.35
N ILE A 115 -18.55 10.26 -8.86
CA ILE A 115 -17.46 9.46 -8.32
C ILE A 115 -16.56 9.01 -9.47
N VAL A 116 -15.31 9.46 -9.45
CA VAL A 116 -14.26 8.99 -10.35
C VAL A 116 -13.29 8.02 -9.65
N ARG A 117 -13.33 7.97 -8.31
CA ARG A 117 -12.47 7.11 -7.50
C ARG A 117 -13.25 6.43 -6.37
N LEU A 118 -13.31 5.11 -6.42
CA LEU A 118 -13.76 4.28 -5.30
C LEU A 118 -12.54 3.74 -4.56
N GLN A 119 -12.47 3.96 -3.25
CA GLN A 119 -11.33 3.56 -2.42
C GLN A 119 -11.82 2.76 -1.20
N ALA A 120 -10.93 1.95 -0.61
CA ALA A 120 -11.23 1.20 0.59
C ALA A 120 -10.10 1.38 1.60
N LEU A 121 -10.45 1.78 2.82
CA LEU A 121 -9.50 1.84 3.92
C LEU A 121 -9.52 0.51 4.65
N SER A 122 -8.35 -0.13 4.77
CA SER A 122 -8.17 -1.39 5.48
C SER A 122 -6.98 -1.27 6.42
N ASN A 123 -7.11 -1.87 7.61
CA ASN A 123 -5.98 -2.03 8.51
C ASN A 123 -4.89 -2.87 7.80
N ALA A 124 -3.64 -2.41 7.85
CA ALA A 124 -2.49 -3.03 7.19
C ALA A 124 -2.29 -4.51 7.56
N GLU A 125 -2.71 -4.94 8.76
CA GLU A 125 -2.61 -6.32 9.21
C GLU A 125 -3.75 -7.22 8.69
N HIS A 126 -4.82 -6.65 8.12
CA HIS A 126 -6.02 -7.38 7.73
C HIS A 126 -5.89 -8.01 6.33
N LYS A 127 -5.00 -9.01 6.20
CA LYS A 127 -4.68 -9.71 4.94
C LYS A 127 -5.90 -10.29 4.20
N ALA A 128 -6.96 -10.66 4.93
CA ALA A 128 -8.19 -11.17 4.32
C ALA A 128 -8.90 -10.10 3.50
N SER A 129 -9.01 -8.87 4.03
CA SER A 129 -9.63 -7.74 3.35
C SER A 129 -8.84 -7.32 2.11
N HIS A 130 -7.51 -7.29 2.19
CA HIS A 130 -6.65 -6.97 1.03
C HIS A 130 -6.89 -7.93 -0.14
N ARG A 131 -6.96 -9.25 0.13
CA ARG A 131 -7.27 -10.24 -0.92
C ARG A 131 -8.67 -10.06 -1.51
N VAL A 132 -9.63 -9.53 -0.74
CA VAL A 132 -10.97 -9.23 -1.25
C VAL A 132 -10.92 -8.07 -2.21
N LEU A 133 -10.29 -6.96 -1.81
CA LEU A 133 -10.11 -5.77 -2.63
C LEU A 133 -9.37 -6.08 -3.93
N GLU A 134 -8.25 -6.80 -3.86
CA GLU A 134 -7.47 -7.24 -5.03
C GLU A 134 -8.34 -8.07 -6.00
N LYS A 135 -9.10 -9.05 -5.49
CA LYS A 135 -9.99 -9.88 -6.32
C LYS A 135 -11.18 -9.10 -6.90
N ALA A 136 -11.59 -8.02 -6.24
CA ALA A 136 -12.62 -7.12 -6.72
C ALA A 136 -12.09 -6.07 -7.73
N GLY A 137 -10.78 -6.03 -7.97
CA GLY A 137 -10.14 -5.15 -8.96
C GLY A 137 -9.57 -3.85 -8.38
N PHE A 138 -9.54 -3.70 -7.05
CA PHE A 138 -8.85 -2.57 -6.41
C PHE A 138 -7.34 -2.79 -6.47
N ILE A 139 -6.61 -1.68 -6.60
CA ILE A 139 -5.15 -1.64 -6.57
C ILE A 139 -4.74 -0.92 -5.29
N LYS A 140 -3.70 -1.42 -4.62
CA LYS A 140 -3.17 -0.82 -3.40
C LYS A 140 -2.50 0.53 -3.70
N ASP A 141 -2.93 1.60 -3.05
CA ASP A 141 -2.25 2.90 -3.10
C ASP A 141 -1.09 2.94 -2.11
N GLY A 142 0.14 3.14 -2.61
CA GLY A 142 1.34 3.28 -1.79
C GLY A 142 1.69 2.04 -0.95
N ASP A 143 2.95 1.94 -0.48
CA ASP A 143 3.33 0.88 0.45
C ASP A 143 4.29 1.41 1.52
N ASP A 144 3.75 1.62 2.73
CA ASP A 144 4.52 2.09 3.89
C ASP A 144 5.71 1.20 4.20
N ARG A 145 5.67 -0.10 3.87
CA ARG A 145 6.81 -0.99 4.06
C ARG A 145 8.02 -0.52 3.26
N VAL A 146 7.79 0.05 2.08
CA VAL A 146 8.86 0.60 1.23
C VAL A 146 9.40 1.90 1.81
N THR A 147 8.55 2.76 2.38
CA THR A 147 8.97 4.09 2.87
C THR A 147 9.31 4.13 4.36
N GLN A 148 9.16 3.04 5.10
CA GLN A 148 9.35 3.03 6.56
C GLN A 148 10.75 3.46 7.00
N THR A 149 11.78 3.24 6.15
CA THR A 149 13.18 3.54 6.47
C THR A 149 13.77 4.69 5.64
N ILE A 150 12.94 5.41 4.90
CA ILE A 150 13.37 6.57 4.10
C ILE A 150 12.80 7.88 4.67
N ARG A 151 13.33 9.01 4.20
CA ARG A 151 13.03 10.34 4.76
C ARG A 151 11.65 10.89 4.39
N TRP A 152 11.11 10.51 3.24
CA TRP A 152 9.81 11.02 2.76
C TRP A 152 8.65 10.07 3.06
N ASN A 153 7.43 10.61 3.00
CA ASN A 153 6.21 9.87 3.27
C ASN A 153 5.77 9.02 2.07
N THR A 154 4.94 8.01 2.35
CA THR A 154 4.29 7.23 1.30
C THR A 154 3.40 8.14 0.47
N LEU A 155 3.55 8.06 -0.85
CA LEU A 155 2.70 8.75 -1.79
C LEU A 155 1.38 7.98 -1.90
N THR A 156 0.28 8.69 -1.75
CA THR A 156 -1.08 8.12 -1.63
C THR A 156 -1.98 8.46 -2.83
N SER A 157 -1.51 9.32 -3.73
CA SER A 157 -2.25 9.73 -4.92
C SER A 157 -1.36 9.85 -6.15
N LYS A 158 -2.00 9.85 -7.33
CA LYS A 158 -1.32 10.05 -8.60
C LYS A 158 -0.73 11.47 -8.71
N GLU A 159 -1.44 12.46 -8.18
CA GLU A 159 -1.03 13.86 -8.16
C GLU A 159 0.24 14.06 -7.32
N GLU A 160 0.30 13.43 -6.14
CA GLU A 160 1.51 13.38 -5.31
C GLU A 160 2.68 12.70 -6.05
N ALA A 161 2.41 11.58 -6.73
CA ALA A 161 3.42 10.89 -7.53
C ALA A 161 3.95 11.76 -8.68
N LEU A 162 3.07 12.44 -9.41
CA LEU A 162 3.45 13.36 -10.49
C LEU A 162 4.30 14.53 -9.97
N THR A 163 3.90 15.10 -8.84
CA THR A 163 4.65 16.18 -8.17
C THR A 163 6.04 15.69 -7.75
N PHE A 164 6.11 14.52 -7.11
CA PHE A 164 7.38 13.91 -6.71
C PHE A 164 8.29 13.63 -7.92
N ILE A 165 7.73 13.14 -9.02
CA ILE A 165 8.50 12.91 -10.26
C ILE A 165 9.07 14.23 -10.78
N LYS A 166 8.22 15.25 -10.91
CA LYS A 166 8.59 16.55 -11.49
C LYS A 166 9.61 17.31 -10.64
N ASP A 167 9.40 17.34 -9.33
CA ASP A 167 10.13 18.24 -8.45
C ASP A 167 11.30 17.55 -7.73
N VAL A 168 11.29 16.21 -7.65
CA VAL A 168 12.34 15.44 -6.95
C VAL A 168 13.08 14.50 -7.90
N CYS A 169 12.39 13.76 -8.77
CA CYS A 169 13.08 12.75 -9.59
C CYS A 169 13.78 13.34 -10.81
N ILE A 170 13.10 14.17 -11.59
CA ILE A 170 13.64 14.78 -12.82
C ILE A 170 14.82 15.73 -12.54
N PRO A 171 14.79 16.58 -11.50
CA PRO A 171 15.90 17.51 -11.22
C PRO A 171 17.11 16.84 -10.57
N HIS A 172 16.99 15.57 -10.17
CA HIS A 172 18.04 14.86 -9.46
C HIS A 172 19.27 14.64 -10.35
N PRO A 173 20.51 14.86 -9.86
CA PRO A 173 21.72 14.82 -10.67
C PRO A 173 21.92 13.46 -11.37
N TRP A 174 21.70 12.36 -10.64
CA TRP A 174 21.72 11.03 -11.21
C TRP A 174 20.66 10.12 -10.58
N ARG A 175 19.46 10.05 -11.17
CA ARG A 175 18.40 9.11 -10.76
C ARG A 175 17.88 8.36 -11.97
N ARG A 176 17.60 7.07 -11.79
CA ARG A 176 17.02 6.19 -12.80
C ARG A 176 15.85 5.42 -12.20
N SER A 177 14.84 5.19 -13.02
CA SER A 177 13.75 4.29 -12.68
C SER A 177 14.22 2.85 -12.86
N ILE A 178 13.87 1.98 -11.90
CA ILE A 178 14.05 0.54 -12.04
C ILE A 178 12.77 0.03 -12.72
N CYS A 179 12.90 -0.56 -13.91
CA CYS A 179 11.74 -1.00 -14.69
C CYS A 179 11.76 -2.51 -14.99
N ILE A 180 10.59 -3.12 -15.04
CA ILE A 180 10.34 -4.44 -15.64
C ILE A 180 9.28 -4.23 -16.71
N ASP A 181 9.55 -4.62 -17.96
CA ASP A 181 8.63 -4.44 -19.10
C ASP A 181 8.07 -3.00 -19.21
N ASP A 182 8.97 -2.01 -19.09
CA ASP A 182 8.67 -0.57 -19.10
C ASP A 182 7.77 -0.06 -17.94
N ARG A 183 7.50 -0.92 -16.95
CA ARG A 183 6.81 -0.53 -15.72
C ARG A 183 7.82 -0.18 -14.63
N SER A 184 7.76 1.05 -14.12
CA SER A 184 8.53 1.48 -12.96
C SER A 184 8.13 0.69 -11.70
N ILE A 185 9.13 0.04 -11.08
CA ILE A 185 9.00 -0.73 -9.85
C ILE A 185 9.88 -0.18 -8.72
N GLY A 186 10.53 0.96 -8.94
CA GLY A 186 11.48 1.52 -7.98
C GLY A 186 12.38 2.56 -8.60
N PHE A 187 13.42 2.92 -7.85
CA PHE A 187 14.46 3.83 -8.32
C PHE A 187 15.83 3.46 -7.75
N VAL A 188 16.85 3.88 -8.47
CA VAL A 188 18.22 4.01 -7.98
C VAL A 188 18.69 5.44 -8.20
N SER A 189 19.45 5.97 -7.25
CA SER A 189 19.95 7.33 -7.27
C SER A 189 21.38 7.38 -6.76
N VAL A 190 22.18 8.24 -7.39
CA VAL A 190 23.52 8.60 -6.95
C VAL A 190 23.59 10.12 -6.81
N PHE A 191 24.09 10.57 -5.66
CA PHE A 191 24.40 11.97 -5.40
C PHE A 191 25.92 12.14 -5.42
N PRO A 192 26.49 12.64 -6.54
CA PRO A 192 27.89 12.98 -6.58
C PRO A 192 28.21 14.10 -5.58
N GLY A 193 29.30 13.94 -4.85
CA GLY A 193 29.88 15.01 -4.04
C GLY A 193 30.36 16.16 -4.93
N SER A 194 30.57 17.32 -4.31
CA SER A 194 31.06 18.52 -5.01
C SER A 194 32.29 19.10 -4.32
N GLY A 195 33.11 19.86 -5.05
CA GLY A 195 34.30 20.50 -4.49
C GLY A 195 35.34 19.49 -4.02
N ASP A 196 35.70 19.56 -2.73
CA ASP A 196 36.65 18.64 -2.09
C ASP A 196 36.05 17.24 -1.84
N ASP A 197 34.71 17.12 -1.90
CA ASP A 197 33.99 15.88 -1.69
C ASP A 197 33.68 15.12 -3.00
N ARG A 198 34.11 15.63 -4.16
CA ARG A 198 33.82 15.05 -5.48
C ARG A 198 34.26 13.60 -5.66
N SER A 199 35.22 13.14 -4.84
CA SER A 199 35.69 11.76 -4.86
C SER A 199 34.73 10.77 -4.19
N ARG A 200 33.65 11.26 -3.56
CA ARG A 200 32.66 10.47 -2.83
C ARG A 200 31.27 10.70 -3.41
N SER A 201 30.48 9.64 -3.47
CA SER A 201 29.07 9.72 -3.92
C SER A 201 28.16 8.87 -3.05
N ASP A 202 27.00 9.40 -2.69
CA ASP A 202 25.98 8.67 -1.92
C ASP A 202 25.04 7.91 -2.87
N VAL A 203 24.89 6.59 -2.67
CA VAL A 203 23.95 5.74 -3.40
C VAL A 203 22.72 5.44 -2.55
N GLY A 204 21.54 5.54 -3.17
CA GLY A 204 20.26 5.19 -2.58
C GLY A 204 19.39 4.44 -3.59
N TYR A 205 18.58 3.50 -3.10
CA TYR A 205 17.69 2.72 -3.95
C TYR A 205 16.46 2.27 -3.16
N ALA A 206 15.35 2.08 -3.86
CA ALA A 206 14.16 1.44 -3.32
C ALA A 206 13.47 0.63 -4.42
N VAL A 207 12.93 -0.52 -4.04
CA VAL A 207 12.17 -1.41 -4.91
C VAL A 207 10.79 -1.62 -4.26
N ALA A 208 9.74 -1.69 -5.06
CA ALA A 208 8.40 -1.96 -4.59
C ALA A 208 8.33 -3.32 -3.87
N PHE A 209 7.50 -3.39 -2.82
CA PHE A 209 7.45 -4.50 -1.88
C PHE A 209 7.22 -5.87 -2.56
N GLU A 210 6.38 -5.91 -3.60
CA GLU A 210 6.04 -7.15 -4.32
C GLU A 210 7.25 -7.81 -5.02
N TYR A 211 8.34 -7.04 -5.23
CA TYR A 211 9.57 -7.50 -5.86
C TYR A 211 10.70 -7.82 -4.86
N TRP A 212 10.43 -7.72 -3.55
CA TRP A 212 11.44 -8.02 -2.54
C TRP A 212 11.78 -9.51 -2.49
N GLY A 213 13.03 -9.81 -2.12
CA GLY A 213 13.52 -11.19 -2.01
C GLY A 213 13.88 -11.85 -3.34
N GLN A 214 13.68 -11.17 -4.48
CA GLN A 214 13.94 -11.71 -5.82
C GLN A 214 15.32 -11.34 -6.38
N GLY A 215 16.20 -10.71 -5.59
CA GLY A 215 17.54 -10.31 -6.04
C GLY A 215 17.62 -9.01 -6.84
N ILE A 216 16.48 -8.40 -7.21
CA ILE A 216 16.41 -7.20 -8.06
C ILE A 216 17.29 -6.05 -7.55
N GLY A 217 17.27 -5.74 -6.24
CA GLY A 217 18.10 -4.66 -5.69
C GLY A 217 19.60 -4.91 -5.86
N THR A 218 20.04 -6.17 -5.76
CA THR A 218 21.44 -6.56 -6.01
C THR A 218 21.81 -6.36 -7.48
N GLU A 219 20.97 -6.85 -8.40
CA GLU A 219 21.24 -6.68 -9.84
C GLU A 219 21.23 -5.22 -10.29
N VAL A 220 20.30 -4.41 -9.77
CA VAL A 220 20.26 -2.97 -10.04
C VAL A 220 21.56 -2.30 -9.63
N LEU A 221 22.11 -2.61 -8.46
CA LEU A 221 23.38 -2.04 -8.03
C LEU A 221 24.55 -2.54 -8.88
N LYS A 222 24.59 -3.83 -9.25
CA LYS A 222 25.61 -4.38 -10.16
C LYS A 222 25.63 -3.69 -11.51
N MET A 223 24.47 -3.32 -12.04
CA MET A 223 24.36 -2.54 -13.28
C MET A 223 24.73 -1.07 -13.08
N THR A 224 24.34 -0.49 -11.93
CA THR A 224 24.52 0.92 -11.61
C THR A 224 25.99 1.29 -11.38
N ILE A 225 26.72 0.49 -10.61
CA ILE A 225 28.08 0.84 -10.15
C ILE A 225 29.06 1.06 -11.31
N PRO A 226 29.16 0.17 -12.32
CA PRO A 226 30.03 0.40 -13.47
C PRO A 226 29.64 1.65 -14.28
N GLN A 227 28.35 1.92 -14.42
CA GLN A 227 27.86 3.13 -15.10
C GLN A 227 28.28 4.39 -14.36
N VAL A 228 28.15 4.40 -13.03
CA VAL A 228 28.52 5.54 -12.19
C VAL A 228 30.02 5.83 -12.27
N TYR A 229 30.88 4.82 -12.17
CA TYR A 229 32.33 5.03 -12.33
C TYR A 229 32.73 5.44 -13.76
N SER A 230 31.97 5.01 -14.77
CA SER A 230 32.19 5.43 -16.15
C SER A 230 31.76 6.89 -16.39
N GLU A 231 30.63 7.31 -15.81
CA GLU A 231 30.09 8.66 -15.98
C GLU A 231 30.77 9.69 -15.07
N PHE A 232 31.25 9.27 -13.90
CA PHE A 232 31.96 10.11 -12.92
C PHE A 232 33.31 9.49 -12.53
N PRO A 233 34.34 9.56 -13.40
CA PRO A 233 35.64 8.94 -13.16
C PRO A 233 36.38 9.47 -11.92
N GLU A 234 36.03 10.66 -11.44
CA GLU A 234 36.55 11.23 -10.20
C GLU A 234 36.02 10.55 -8.94
N VAL A 235 34.91 9.82 -9.04
CA VAL A 235 34.30 9.12 -7.91
C VAL A 235 35.15 7.90 -7.57
N ILE A 236 35.88 7.99 -6.47
CA ILE A 236 36.70 6.89 -5.96
C ILE A 236 35.89 6.03 -5.00
N ARG A 237 34.90 6.60 -4.32
CA ARG A 237 34.12 5.95 -3.27
C ARG A 237 32.62 6.13 -3.49
N LEU A 238 31.91 5.01 -3.57
CA LEU A 238 30.47 4.97 -3.37
C LEU A 238 30.18 4.66 -1.92
N GLN A 239 29.19 5.32 -1.34
CA GLN A 239 28.78 5.09 0.04
C GLN A 239 27.27 5.06 0.20
N ALA A 240 26.80 4.34 1.20
CA ALA A 240 25.37 4.21 1.50
C ALA A 240 25.13 4.28 3.00
N LEU A 241 24.13 5.06 3.39
CA LEU A 241 23.62 5.11 4.75
C LEU A 241 22.38 4.23 4.87
N VAL A 242 22.41 3.26 5.77
CA VAL A 242 21.32 2.30 5.94
C VAL A 242 20.83 2.30 7.37
N ASP A 243 19.52 2.41 7.56
CA ASP A 243 18.91 2.25 8.88
C ASP A 243 19.33 0.91 9.50
N VAL A 244 19.74 0.91 10.77
CA VAL A 244 20.21 -0.29 11.46
C VAL A 244 19.16 -1.40 11.51
N GLU A 245 17.88 -1.06 11.41
CA GLU A 245 16.75 -1.99 11.35
C GLU A 245 16.50 -2.53 9.93
N ASN A 246 17.01 -1.87 8.88
CA ASN A 246 16.84 -2.30 7.50
C ASN A 246 17.83 -3.42 7.10
N LYS A 247 17.63 -4.62 7.67
CA LYS A 247 18.48 -5.79 7.40
C LYS A 247 18.48 -6.22 5.93
N ALA A 248 17.42 -5.92 5.18
CA ALA A 248 17.33 -6.28 3.77
C ALA A 248 18.31 -5.45 2.92
N SER A 249 18.31 -4.13 3.09
CA SER A 249 19.24 -3.23 2.39
C SER A 249 20.71 -3.51 2.79
N GLN A 250 20.96 -3.81 4.07
CA GLN A 250 22.27 -4.24 4.55
C GLN A 250 22.78 -5.46 3.76
N ARG A 251 21.97 -6.52 3.64
CA ARG A 251 22.34 -7.73 2.87
C ARG A 251 22.54 -7.45 1.38
N VAL A 252 21.78 -6.53 0.79
CA VAL A 252 21.93 -6.17 -0.62
C VAL A 252 23.30 -5.52 -0.85
N LEU A 253 23.68 -4.56 -0.01
CA LEU A 253 24.99 -3.90 -0.09
C LEU A 253 26.14 -4.89 0.12
N GLU A 254 26.05 -5.74 1.17
CA GLU A 254 27.05 -6.76 1.46
C GLU A 254 27.23 -7.74 0.29
N LYS A 255 26.13 -8.16 -0.36
CA LYS A 255 26.19 -9.04 -1.53
C LYS A 255 26.87 -8.41 -2.74
N VAL A 256 26.70 -7.10 -2.93
CA VAL A 256 27.31 -6.38 -4.06
C VAL A 256 28.81 -6.11 -3.81
N GLY A 257 29.27 -6.23 -2.56
CA GLY A 257 30.66 -6.05 -2.18
C GLY A 257 30.92 -4.82 -1.31
N PHE A 258 29.89 -4.07 -0.91
CA PHE A 258 30.07 -2.95 0.01
C PHE A 258 30.52 -3.44 1.40
N ILE A 259 31.46 -2.70 2.00
CA ILE A 259 31.99 -2.96 3.33
C ILE A 259 31.24 -2.10 4.36
N LYS A 260 30.79 -2.73 5.45
CA LYS A 260 30.20 -2.04 6.61
C LYS A 260 31.31 -1.41 7.46
N GLU A 261 31.44 -0.10 7.44
CA GLU A 261 32.53 0.60 8.13
C GLU A 261 32.20 0.96 9.58
N GLY A 262 30.92 1.20 9.90
CA GLY A 262 30.57 1.56 11.27
C GLY A 262 29.13 1.99 11.49
N LYS A 263 28.78 2.11 12.77
CA LYS A 263 27.48 2.60 13.24
C LYS A 263 27.56 4.08 13.59
N LEU A 264 26.78 4.89 12.90
CA LEU A 264 26.56 6.30 13.19
C LEU A 264 25.35 6.44 14.12
N ARG A 265 25.61 6.80 15.39
CA ARG A 265 24.58 6.95 16.42
C ARG A 265 23.78 8.24 16.19
N LYS A 266 22.44 8.14 16.15
CA LYS A 266 21.51 9.27 16.01
C LYS A 266 21.86 10.21 14.86
N TYR A 267 22.33 9.65 13.75
CA TYR A 267 22.82 10.39 12.59
C TYR A 267 21.70 10.76 11.61
N GLY A 268 20.68 9.90 11.47
CA GLY A 268 19.55 10.13 10.60
C GLY A 268 18.36 10.75 11.34
N TYR A 269 17.57 11.56 10.63
CA TYR A 269 16.25 12.00 11.09
C TYR A 269 15.18 11.50 10.12
N HIS A 270 14.44 10.47 10.51
CA HIS A 270 13.39 9.85 9.71
C HIS A 270 12.04 10.14 10.37
N LYS A 271 11.16 10.87 9.66
CA LYS A 271 9.75 11.08 10.05
C LYS A 271 9.55 11.45 11.53
N GLY A 272 10.30 12.44 12.00
CA GLY A 272 10.19 12.93 13.38
C GLY A 272 11.09 12.24 14.41
N LYS A 273 11.87 11.22 14.02
CA LYS A 273 12.67 10.39 14.93
C LYS A 273 14.15 10.36 14.56
N LEU A 274 15.02 10.49 15.55
CA LEU A 274 16.46 10.25 15.40
C LEU A 274 16.77 8.75 15.37
N VAL A 275 17.38 8.31 14.27
CA VAL A 275 17.74 6.90 14.00
C VAL A 275 19.25 6.70 13.94
N ASP A 276 19.68 5.49 14.28
CA ASP A 276 21.06 5.07 14.06
C ASP A 276 21.18 4.53 12.63
N LEU A 277 22.29 4.82 11.95
CA LEU A 277 22.57 4.34 10.60
C LEU A 277 23.88 3.53 10.58
N PHE A 278 23.99 2.56 9.69
CA PHE A 278 25.26 1.99 9.28
C PHE A 278 25.79 2.71 8.04
N MET A 279 27.09 3.02 8.05
CA MET A 279 27.82 3.48 6.87
C MET A 279 28.39 2.27 6.14
N TYR A 280 28.09 2.20 4.84
CA TYR A 280 28.68 1.25 3.91
C TYR A 280 29.49 1.99 2.84
N SER A 281 30.53 1.36 2.33
CA SER A 281 31.33 1.91 1.24
C SER A 281 31.78 0.85 0.25
N LEU A 282 32.06 1.29 -0.98
CA LEU A 282 32.71 0.53 -2.03
C LEU A 282 33.68 1.45 -2.77
N LEU A 283 34.91 1.01 -2.95
CA LEU A 283 35.93 1.74 -3.69
C LEU A 283 35.96 1.32 -5.16
N SER A 284 36.31 2.25 -6.05
CA SER A 284 36.44 2.01 -7.49
C SER A 284 37.44 0.92 -7.87
N THR A 285 38.39 0.62 -6.98
CA THR A 285 39.38 -0.45 -7.16
C THR A 285 38.90 -1.82 -6.69
N GLU A 286 37.73 -1.91 -6.06
CA GLU A 286 37.18 -3.15 -5.51
C GLU A 286 36.25 -3.84 -6.51
N SER A 287 36.22 -5.18 -6.47
CA SER A 287 35.35 -5.97 -7.32
C SER A 287 33.94 -6.05 -6.74
N ILE A 288 32.93 -6.03 -7.63
CA ILE A 288 31.55 -6.37 -7.29
C ILE A 288 31.33 -7.89 -7.44
N TYR A 289 30.55 -8.51 -6.55
CA TYR A 289 30.27 -9.96 -6.53
C TYR A 289 28.86 -10.29 -6.97
#